data_AF-A0A846GGP5-F1
#
_entry.id   AF-A0A846GGP5-F1
#
_cell.length_a   1.000
_cell.length_b   1.000
_cell.length_c   1.000
_cell.angle_alpha   90.00
_cell.angle_beta   90.00
_cell.angle_gamma   90.00
#
_symmetry.space_group_name_H-M   'P 1'
#
loop_
_entity.id
_entity.type
_entity.pdbx_description
1 polymer ?
#
loop_
_entity_poly.entity_id
_entity_poly.type
_entity_poly.pdbx_seq_one_letter_code
_entity_poly.pdbx_strand_id
1 'polypeptide(L)' 'MVVEIVSNKVGNKLGSKLAGYARIGVWYYVVFDLLQKLGESLLQVYELRANSYQQARLRNLGIDPN' A
#
# COMPACT_ATOMS: atom_id res chain seq x y z
N MET A 1 0.69 -3.44 11.28
CA MET A 1 0.01 -3.70 9.99
C MET A 1 -1.04 -2.62 9.79
N VAL A 2 -1.10 -2.01 8.61
CA VAL A 2 -2.10 -0.99 8.25
C VAL A 2 -2.76 -1.40 6.94
N VAL A 3 -4.09 -1.34 6.92
CA VAL A 3 -4.91 -1.57 5.72
C VAL A 3 -5.73 -0.31 5.47
N GLU A 4 -5.59 0.27 4.28
CA GLU A 4 -6.34 1.44 3.85
C GLU A 4 -7.28 1.06 2.69
N ILE A 5 -8.57 1.34 2.88
CA ILE A 5 -9.60 1.19 1.85
C ILE A 5 -9.81 2.56 1.22
N VAL A 6 -9.50 2.70 -0.07
CA VAL A 6 -9.58 3.98 -0.77
C VAL A 6 -10.89 4.04 -1.57
N SER A 7 -11.78 4.94 -1.19
CA SER A 7 -13.09 5.15 -1.83
C SER A 7 -13.20 6.42 -2.69
N ASN A 8 -12.29 7.40 -2.54
CA ASN A 8 -12.25 8.60 -3.38
C ASN A 8 -10.89 9.34 -3.28
N LYS A 9 -10.50 10.06 -4.33
CA LYS A 9 -9.22 10.77 -4.51
C LYS A 9 -9.01 11.89 -3.49
N VAL A 10 -7.88 11.84 -2.77
CA VAL A 10 -7.15 13.04 -2.32
C VAL A 10 -5.66 12.80 -2.59
N GLY A 11 -5.20 13.19 -3.79
CA GLY A 11 -3.92 12.86 -4.41
C GLY A 11 -2.65 13.41 -3.75
N ASN A 12 -2.69 13.84 -2.48
CA ASN A 12 -1.52 14.22 -1.70
C ASN A 12 -1.50 13.60 -0.29
N LYS A 13 -2.52 12.80 0.06
CA LYS A 13 -2.58 12.10 1.35
C LYS A 13 -1.74 10.82 1.36
N LEU A 14 -1.61 10.13 0.23
CA LEU A 14 -0.94 8.84 0.19
C LEU A 14 0.56 8.94 0.51
N GLY A 15 1.28 9.85 -0.15
CA GLY A 15 2.72 10.05 0.09
C GLY A 15 3.04 10.49 1.51
N SER A 16 2.28 11.46 2.04
CA SER A 16 2.45 11.94 3.42
C SER A 16 2.14 10.87 4.47
N LYS A 17 1.16 9.99 4.21
CA LYS A 17 0.86 8.85 5.08
C LYS A 17 1.96 7.80 5.06
N LEU A 18 2.48 7.45 3.89
CA LEU A 18 3.58 6.50 3.75
C LEU A 18 4.82 6.95 4.53
N ALA A 19 5.19 8.23 4.43
CA ALA A 19 6.31 8.78 5.19
C ALA A 19 6.06 8.74 6.71
N GLY A 20 4.84 9.01 7.15
CA GLY A 20 4.43 8.88 8.56
C GLY A 20 4.52 7.45 9.08
N TYR A 21 3.99 6.49 8.32
CA TYR A 21 3.99 5.07 8.68
C TYR A 21 5.39 4.45 8.68
N ALA A 22 6.26 4.89 7.77
CA ALA A 22 7.67 4.48 7.76
C ALA A 22 8.38 4.92 9.04
N ARG A 23 8.16 6.17 9.49
CA ARG A 23 8.78 6.70 10.72
C ARG A 23 8.40 5.94 11.98
N ILE A 24 7.16 5.44 12.07
CA ILE A 24 6.69 4.66 13.23
C ILE A 24 6.90 3.14 13.05
N GLY A 25 7.55 2.71 11.97
CA GLY A 25 7.94 1.31 11.77
C GLY A 25 6.79 0.37 11.42
N VAL A 26 5.82 0.79 10.61
CA VAL A 26 4.78 -0.13 10.11
C VAL A 26 5.35 -0.99 8.98
N TRP A 27 5.47 -2.30 9.20
CA TRP A 27 6.13 -3.20 8.26
C TRP A 27 5.41 -3.36 6.92
N TYR A 28 4.07 -3.32 6.95
CA TYR A 28 3.23 -3.49 5.76
C TYR A 28 2.14 -2.43 5.67
N TYR A 29 2.01 -1.85 4.48
CA TYR A 29 0.97 -0.90 4.11
C TYR A 29 0.24 -1.43 2.88
N VAL A 30 -1.07 -1.66 3.02
CA VAL A 30 -1.90 -2.25 1.97
C VAL A 30 -2.93 -1.23 1.51
N VAL A 31 -2.97 -0.99 0.20
CA VAL A 31 -3.96 -0.13 -0.46
C VAL A 31 -4.92 -1.02 -1.24
N PHE A 32 -6.20 -0.88 -0.92
CA PHE A 32 -7.27 -1.50 -1.68
C PHE A 32 -8.06 -0.42 -2.45
N ASP A 33 -7.90 -0.42 -3.77
CA ASP A 33 -8.45 0.59 -4.69
C ASP A 33 -9.60 0.00 -5.50
N LEU A 34 -10.77 -0.08 -4.87
CA LEU A 34 -12.00 -0.63 -5.45
C LEU A 34 -12.42 0.04 -6.76
N LEU A 35 -12.02 1.29 -6.96
CA LEU A 35 -12.48 2.12 -8.07
C LEU A 35 -11.36 2.40 -9.11
N GLN A 36 -10.20 1.76 -8.96
CA GLN A 36 -9.02 1.93 -9.83
C GLN A 36 -8.66 3.41 -10.05
N LYS A 37 -8.70 4.22 -8.99
CA LYS A 37 -8.45 5.67 -9.04
C LYS A 37 -7.00 6.05 -8.81
N LEU A 38 -6.20 5.16 -8.23
CA LEU A 38 -4.77 5.31 -7.92
C LEU A 38 -3.87 4.55 -8.92
N GLY A 39 -4.38 3.49 -9.54
CA GLY A 39 -3.68 2.72 -10.57
C GLY A 39 -4.52 1.56 -11.11
N GLU A 40 -3.89 0.69 -11.91
CA GLU A 40 -4.57 -0.44 -12.57
C GLU A 40 -4.76 -1.67 -11.67
N SER A 41 -4.15 -1.68 -10.48
CA SER A 41 -4.19 -2.82 -9.55
C SER A 41 -5.20 -2.58 -8.43
N LEU A 42 -6.14 -3.52 -8.26
CA LEU A 42 -7.13 -3.52 -7.18
C LEU A 42 -6.48 -3.54 -5.78
N LEU A 43 -5.36 -4.25 -5.65
CA LEU A 43 -4.61 -4.40 -4.42
C LEU A 43 -3.15 -4.04 -4.67
N GLN A 44 -2.62 -3.11 -3.87
CA GLN A 44 -1.20 -2.76 -3.86
C GLN A 44 -0.67 -2.98 -2.44
N VAL A 45 0.38 -3.78 -2.33
CA VAL A 45 1.03 -4.05 -1.04
C VAL A 45 2.39 -3.39 -1.06
N TYR A 46 2.73 -2.71 0.03
CA TYR A 46 4.01 -2.07 0.24
C TYR A 46 4.64 -2.61 1.52
N GLU A 47 5.92 -2.92 1.44
CA GLU A 47 6.73 -3.38 2.57
C GLU A 47 7.77 -2.33 2.92
N LEU A 48 7.93 -2.06 4.23
CA LEU A 48 8.96 -1.18 4.72
C LEU A 48 10.32 -1.89 4.62
N ARG A 49 11.22 -1.37 3.78
CA ARG A 49 12.60 -1.83 3.64
C ARG A 49 13.54 -0.71 4.03
N ALA A 50 14.35 -0.96 5.06
CA ALA A 50 15.11 0.07 5.77
C ALA A 50 14.18 1.21 6.25
N ASN A 51 14.07 2.30 5.47
CA ASN A 51 13.26 3.48 5.80
C ASN A 51 12.32 3.92 4.68
N SER A 52 12.10 3.08 3.65
CA SER A 52 11.19 3.39 2.56
C SER A 52 10.31 2.21 2.20
N TYR A 53 9.11 2.53 1.71
CA TYR A 53 8.19 1.51 1.23
C TYR A 53 8.57 1.09 -0.19
N GLN A 54 8.66 -0.23 -0.39
CA GLN A 54 8.84 -0.87 -1.68
C GLN A 54 7.58 -1.65 -2.02
N GLN A 55 7.15 -1.60 -3.28
CA GLN A 55 5.98 -2.38 -3.71
C GLN A 55 6.32 -3.88 -3.65
N ALA A 56 5.58 -4.62 -2.84
CA ALA A 56 5.71 -6.05 -2.72
C ALA A 56 5.08 -6.74 -3.94
N ARG A 57 5.78 -7.72 -4.50
CA ARG A 57 5.23 -8.55 -5.57
C ARG A 57 4.30 -9.59 -4.94
N LEU A 58 3.01 -9.52 -5.26
CA LEU A 58 1.98 -10.39 -4.67
C LEU A 58 2.28 -11.90 -4.78
N ARG A 59 2.95 -12.34 -5.87
CA ARG A 59 3.40 -13.73 -6.05
C ARG A 59 4.29 -14.26 -4.93
N ASN A 60 5.01 -13.39 -4.24
CA ASN A 60 5.95 -13.77 -3.17
C ASN A 60 5.28 -13.81 -1.77
N LEU A 61 4.01 -13.41 -1.66
CA LEU A 61 3.26 -13.39 -0.40
C LEU A 61 2.41 -14.65 -0.20
N GLY A 62 2.51 -15.65 -1.10
CA GLY A 62 1.69 -16.86 -1.05
C GLY A 62 0.20 -16.60 -1.26
N ILE A 63 -0.18 -15.40 -1.70
CA ILE A 63 -1.55 -15.04 -2.04
C ILE A 63 -1.73 -15.39 -3.52
N ASP A 64 -2.20 -16.61 -3.77
CA ASP A 64 -2.61 -17.04 -5.11
C ASP A 64 -3.96 -16.39 -5.44
N PRO A 65 -4.10 -15.65 -6.56
CA PRO A 65 -5.33 -14.97 -6.91
C PRO A 65 -6.38 -15.89 -7.57
N ASN A 66 -6.32 -17.22 -7.34
CA ASN A 66 -7.28 -18.20 -7.85
C ASN A 66 -8.33 -18.53 -6.80
#